data_AF-A0A7W1NP80-F1
#
_entry.id   AF-A0A7W1NP80-F1
#
_cell.length_a   1.000
_cell.length_b   1.000
_cell.length_c   1.000
_cell.angle_alpha   90.00
_cell.angle_beta   90.00
_cell.angle_gamma   90.00
#
_symmetry.space_group_name_H-M   'P 1'
#
loop_
_entity.id
_entity.type
_entity.pdbx_description
1 polymer ?
#
loop_
_entity_poly.entity_id
_entity_poly.type
_entity_poly.pdbx_seq_one_letter_code
_entity_poly.pdbx_strand_id
1 'polypeptide(L)' 'MIYKVSYVVSGGDYPGGIKNENERPQVGAIVQIGRMKFEVTEVHEIIPPRDDFQFLHATVKPLETPETQTK' A
#
# COMPACT_ATOMS: atom_id res chain seq x y z
N MET A 1 -16.42 0.44 8.51
CA MET A 1 -15.80 -0.49 7.54
C MET A 1 -14.28 -0.38 7.57
N ILE A 2 -13.57 -1.50 7.67
CA ILE A 2 -12.10 -1.60 7.69
C ILE A 2 -11.60 -2.27 6.40
N TYR A 3 -10.59 -1.69 5.76
CA TYR A 3 -9.94 -2.28 4.60
C TYR A 3 -8.69 -3.04 5.03
N LYS A 4 -8.66 -4.35 4.80
CA LYS A 4 -7.46 -5.18 4.95
C LYS A 4 -6.69 -5.14 3.65
N VAL A 5 -5.66 -4.30 3.60
CA VAL A 5 -4.90 -4.03 2.38
C VAL A 5 -3.59 -4.81 2.41
N SER A 6 -3.37 -5.66 1.42
CA SER A 6 -2.08 -6.24 1.10
C SER A 6 -1.34 -5.30 0.15
N TYR A 7 -0.34 -4.61 0.66
CA TYR A 7 0.54 -3.75 -0.11
C TYR A 7 1.71 -4.54 -0.67
N VAL A 8 1.86 -4.54 -1.99
CA VAL A 8 2.97 -5.17 -2.71
C VAL A 8 3.79 -4.07 -3.36
N VAL A 9 5.09 -4.03 -3.05
CA VAL A 9 5.99 -3.04 -3.64
C VAL A 9 6.46 -3.52 -5.01
N SER A 10 6.29 -2.69 -6.02
CA SER A 10 6.81 -2.92 -7.37
C SER A 10 8.34 -3.02 -7.36
N GLY A 11 8.91 -3.93 -8.17
CA GLY A 11 10.36 -4.09 -8.30
C GLY A 11 10.99 -5.06 -7.31
N GLY A 12 10.30 -5.41 -6.21
CA GLY A 12 10.77 -6.43 -5.25
C GLY A 12 11.90 -5.98 -4.32
N ASP A 13 12.35 -4.73 -4.42
CA ASP A 13 13.45 -4.17 -3.62
C ASP A 13 13.09 -3.92 -2.16
N TYR A 14 11.79 -3.84 -1.84
CA TYR A 14 11.29 -3.53 -0.51
C TYR A 14 10.29 -4.57 -0.03
N PRO A 15 10.27 -4.87 1.29
CA PRO A 15 9.23 -5.70 1.85
C PRO A 15 7.87 -5.01 1.71
N GLY A 16 6.88 -5.75 1.22
CA GLY A 16 5.48 -5.34 1.30
C GLY A 16 4.93 -5.40 2.73
N GLY A 17 3.61 -5.32 2.86
CA GLY A 17 2.97 -5.47 4.16
C GLY A 17 1.46 -5.60 4.08
N ILE A 18 0.85 -6.12 5.15
CA ILE A 18 -0.61 -6.12 5.30
C ILE A 18 -0.99 -5.14 6.41
N LYS A 19 -1.94 -4.25 6.13
CA LYS A 19 -2.37 -3.22 7.06
C LYS A 19 -3.90 -3.09 7.05
N ASN A 20 -4.46 -2.75 8.21
CA ASN A 20 -5.84 -2.28 8.28
C ASN A 20 -5.85 -0.78 7.98
N GLU A 21 -6.66 -0.34 7.02
CA GLU A 21 -6.90 1.07 6.70
C GLU A 21 -8.36 1.41 7.02
N ASN A 22 -8.58 2.64 7.50
CA ASN A 22 -9.93 3.17 7.73
C ASN A 22 -10.55 3.74 6.45
N GLU A 23 -9.72 4.00 5.43
CA GLU A 23 -10.12 4.54 4.13
C GLU A 23 -9.62 3.62 3.02
N ARG A 24 -10.38 3.54 1.92
CA ARG A 24 -9.99 2.74 0.77
C ARG A 24 -8.78 3.42 0.10
N PRO A 25 -7.64 2.73 -0.07
CA PRO A 25 -6.51 3.28 -0.81
C PRO A 25 -6.95 3.67 -2.23
N GLN A 26 -6.43 4.79 -2.71
CA GLN A 26 -6.69 5.32 -4.05
C GLN A 26 -5.40 5.33 -4.85
N VAL A 27 -5.49 5.11 -6.16
CA VAL A 27 -4.34 5.30 -7.05
C VAL A 27 -3.86 6.75 -6.96
N GLY A 28 -2.54 6.94 -6.87
CA GLY A 28 -1.88 8.23 -6.63
C GLY A 28 -1.80 8.65 -5.15
N ALA A 29 -2.48 7.94 -4.24
CA ALA A 29 -2.36 8.21 -2.82
C ALA A 29 -0.98 7.82 -2.28
N ILE A 30 -0.49 8.57 -1.30
CA ILE A 30 0.76 8.24 -0.61
C ILE A 30 0.46 7.46 0.66
N VAL A 31 1.05 6.27 0.77
CA VAL A 31 0.91 5.40 1.93
C VAL A 31 2.24 5.20 2.62
N GLN A 32 2.22 5.06 3.94
CA GLN A 32 3.40 4.72 4.72
C GLN A 32 3.36 3.24 5.11
N ILE A 33 4.40 2.51 4.72
CA ILE A 33 4.61 1.11 5.07
C ILE A 33 5.93 1.02 5.84
N GLY A 34 5.84 0.68 7.13
CA GLY A 34 6.96 0.78 8.05
C GLY A 34 7.48 2.23 8.15
N ARG A 35 8.73 2.45 7.74
CA ARG A 35 9.38 3.78 7.77
C ARG A 35 9.41 4.48 6.41
N MET A 36 8.90 3.82 5.37
CA MET A 36 9.01 4.29 3.98
C MET A 36 7.67 4.74 3.44
N LYS A 37 7.72 5.68 2.48
CA LYS A 37 6.54 6.17 1.77
C LYS A 37 6.52 5.63 0.35
N PHE A 38 5.31 5.27 -0.07
CA PHE A 38 5.06 4.69 -1.39
C PHE A 38 3.84 5.36 -2.01
N GLU A 39 3.83 5.46 -3.33
CA GLU A 39 2.67 5.88 -4.12
C GLU A 39 1.90 4.64 -4.57
N VAL A 40 0.58 4.62 -4.34
CA VAL A 40 -0.30 3.55 -4.82
C VAL A 40 -0.46 3.67 -6.32
N THR A 41 -0.14 2.61 -7.06
CA THR A 41 -0.26 2.56 -8.52
C THR A 41 -1.48 1.77 -8.97
N GLU A 42 -1.88 0.75 -8.21
CA GLU A 42 -3.01 -0.13 -8.54
C GLU A 42 -3.75 -0.54 -7.27
N VAL A 43 -5.06 -0.74 -7.37
CA VAL A 43 -5.90 -1.25 -6.27
C VAL A 43 -6.90 -2.26 -6.83
N HIS A 44 -6.86 -3.49 -6.32
CA HIS A 44 -7.76 -4.57 -6.69
C HIS A 44 -8.54 -5.08 -5.48
N GLU A 45 -9.82 -5.39 -5.72
CA GLU A 45 -10.63 -6.13 -4.77
C GLU A 45 -10.31 -7.62 -4.90
N ILE A 46 -9.93 -8.26 -3.80
CA ILE A 46 -9.61 -9.69 -3.80
C ILE A 46 -10.89 -10.51 -3.62
N ILE A 47 -11.74 -10.09 -2.69
CA ILE A 47 -13.08 -10.66 -2.47
C ILE A 47 -14.08 -9.53 -2.19
N PRO A 48 -15.39 -9.77 -2.45
CA PRO A 48 -16.44 -8.84 -2.09
C PRO A 48 -16.40 -8.46 -0.61
N PRO A 49 -16.78 -7.21 -0.27
CA PRO A 49 -16.97 -6.79 1.13
C PRO A 49 -17.85 -7.76 1.90
N ARG A 50 -17.48 -8.04 3.15
CA ARG A 50 -18.29 -8.85 4.08
C ARG A 50 -18.40 -8.11 5.40
N ASP A 51 -19.63 -7.96 5.88
CA ASP A 51 -19.94 -7.22 7.09
C ASP A 51 -19.25 -5.84 7.07
N ASP A 52 -18.42 -5.55 8.06
CA ASP A 52 -17.68 -4.30 8.20
C ASP A 52 -16.22 -4.36 7.70
N PHE A 53 -15.85 -5.31 6.83
CA PHE A 53 -14.50 -5.34 6.26
C PHE A 53 -14.41 -5.78 4.79
N GLN A 54 -13.30 -5.42 4.14
CA GLN A 54 -13.00 -5.78 2.76
C GLN A 54 -11.51 -6.07 2.58
N PHE A 55 -11.16 -7.10 1.80
CA PHE A 55 -9.78 -7.38 1.42
C PHE A 55 -9.43 -6.72 0.09
N LEU A 56 -8.35 -5.95 0.11
CA LEU A 56 -7.81 -5.27 -1.07
C LEU A 56 -6.36 -5.69 -1.28
N HIS A 57 -5.95 -5.73 -2.54
CA HIS A 57 -4.56 -5.76 -2.96
C HIS A 57 -4.22 -4.36 -3.49
N ALA A 58 -3.10 -3.79 -3.08
CA ALA A 58 -2.61 -2.53 -3.60
C ALA A 58 -1.15 -2.68 -4.03
N THR A 59 -0.85 -2.36 -5.28
CA THR A 59 0.53 -2.27 -5.77
C THR A 59 1.02 -0.85 -5.52
N VAL A 60 2.24 -0.71 -5.02
CA VAL A 60 2.83 0.58 -4.67
C VAL A 60 4.26 0.68 -5.18
N LYS A 61 4.71 1.90 -5.48
CA LYS A 61 6.11 2.20 -5.84
C LYS A 61 6.75 3.12 -4.80
N PRO A 62 8.04 2.99 -4.50
CA PRO A 62 8.74 3.90 -3.58
C PRO A 62 8.69 5.34 -4.09
N LEU A 63 8.53 6.31 -3.17
CA LEU A 63 8.64 7.74 -3.52
C LEU A 63 10.08 8.26 -3.55
N GLU A 64 10.99 7.62 -2.82
CA GLU A 64 12.40 7.99 -2.75
C GLU A 64 13.25 6.77 -3.10
N THR A 65 14.10 6.88 -4.13
CA THR A 65 15.25 5.99 -4.31
C THR A 65 16.16 6.17 -3.10
N PRO A 66 16.81 5.12 -2.55
CA PRO A 66 17.65 5.21 -1.36
C PRO A 66 19.00 5.89 -1.61
N GLU A 67 19.06 6.81 -2.58
CA GLU A 67 20.20 7.66 -2.88
C GLU A 67 19.74 9.11 -2.72
N THR A 68 19.84 9.65 -1.50
CA THR A 68 20.25 11.04 -1.16
C THR A 68 19.93 11.29 0.32
N GLN A 69 20.67 10.66 1.24
CA GLN A 69 20.90 11.23 2.57
C GLN A 69 22.39 11.15 2.87
N THR A 70 23.16 11.96 2.14
CA THR A 70 24.47 12.41 2.61
C THR A 70 24.25 13.72 3.35
N LYS A 71 24.35 13.68 4.69
CA LYS A 71 24.79 14.84 5.45
C LYS A 71 25.51 14.41 6.71
#